data_AF-A0A7S2HAN7-F1
#
_entry.id   AF-A0A7S2HAN7-F1
#
_cell.length_a   1.000
_cell.length_b   1.000
_cell.length_c   1.000
_cell.angle_alpha   90.00
_cell.angle_beta   90.00
_cell.angle_gamma   90.00
#
_symmetry.space_group_name_H-M   'P 1'
#
loop_
_entity.id
_entity.type
_entity.pdbx_description
1 polymer ?
#
loop_
_entity_poly.entity_id
_entity_poly.type
_entity_poly.pdbx_seq_one_letter_code
_entity_poly.pdbx_strand_id
1 'polypeptide(L)'
;REGIGGYAFSNSSRLGATHAVANEAGALRLFRQWVPHWDLHRPVLVEKSPSNARAIGMLSAMWAAGRAASCSFVFISRHPLPQAFAMLAFVEPADVTLHSQLAHYLSIEESIRDDSRRHLSSVALLSLEGLTRQPHRTLSRLLAWLGLPEDEAGLGRWAVAVRPDPNAKYMQQYAEQRQASPQAEERHARLVQTFATR
;
A
#
# COMPACT_ATOMS: atom_id res chain seq x y z
N ARG A 1 7.49 -17.62 -7.49
CA ARG A 1 8.24 -17.18 -6.30
C ARG A 1 7.29 -16.33 -5.46
N GLU A 2 7.00 -16.70 -4.21
CA GLU A 2 5.94 -16.08 -3.39
C GLU A 2 6.45 -14.93 -2.48
N GLY A 3 7.52 -14.25 -2.88
CA GLY A 3 8.16 -13.17 -2.10
C GLY A 3 8.15 -11.81 -2.80
N ILE A 4 8.99 -10.90 -2.31
CA ILE A 4 9.22 -9.56 -2.89
C ILE A 4 9.51 -9.70 -4.40
N GLY A 5 8.74 -8.99 -5.23
CA GLY A 5 8.89 -9.01 -6.69
C GLY A 5 8.18 -10.15 -7.42
N GLY A 6 7.52 -11.08 -6.71
CA GLY A 6 6.85 -12.23 -7.32
C GLY A 6 5.41 -12.47 -6.86
N TYR A 7 5.06 -12.15 -5.61
CA TYR A 7 3.76 -12.53 -5.06
C TYR A 7 2.58 -11.87 -5.78
N ALA A 8 2.72 -10.63 -6.26
CA ALA A 8 1.67 -9.93 -7.01
C ALA A 8 1.17 -10.70 -8.26
N PHE A 9 2.02 -11.55 -8.84
CA PHE A 9 1.70 -12.33 -10.04
C PHE A 9 1.09 -13.70 -9.73
N SER A 10 1.10 -14.12 -8.45
CA SER A 10 0.47 -15.37 -8.07
C SER A 10 -1.03 -15.19 -7.88
N ASN A 11 -1.84 -16.01 -8.56
CA ASN A 11 -3.29 -16.04 -8.32
C ASN A 11 -3.62 -16.48 -6.89
N SER A 12 -2.79 -17.34 -6.26
CA SER A 12 -2.98 -17.75 -4.86
C SER A 12 -2.83 -16.58 -3.88
N SER A 13 -2.14 -15.51 -4.27
CA SER A 13 -1.96 -14.33 -3.42
C SER A 13 -3.19 -13.42 -3.38
N ARG A 14 -4.08 -13.49 -4.38
CA ARG A 14 -5.26 -12.64 -4.48
C ARG A 14 -6.43 -13.31 -3.79
N LEU A 15 -6.78 -12.84 -2.61
CA LEU A 15 -7.86 -13.39 -1.81
C LEU A 15 -9.11 -12.52 -1.99
N GLY A 16 -10.07 -13.04 -2.76
CA GLY A 16 -11.33 -12.36 -3.06
C GLY A 16 -12.43 -12.60 -2.02
N ALA A 17 -13.56 -11.91 -2.20
CA ALA A 17 -14.72 -11.99 -1.30
C ALA A 17 -15.37 -13.38 -1.22
N THR A 18 -15.18 -14.23 -2.22
CA THR A 18 -15.70 -15.62 -2.27
C THR A 18 -14.74 -16.66 -1.69
N HIS A 19 -13.60 -16.22 -1.15
CA HIS A 19 -12.62 -17.12 -0.58
C HIS A 19 -13.22 -17.93 0.59
N ALA A 20 -12.83 -19.21 0.76
CA ALA A 20 -13.50 -20.12 1.71
C ALA A 20 -13.47 -19.64 3.17
N VAL A 21 -12.48 -18.82 3.55
CA VAL A 21 -12.40 -18.23 4.90
C VAL A 21 -13.02 -16.83 4.99
N ALA A 22 -13.60 -16.28 3.92
CA ALA A 22 -14.24 -14.97 3.87
C ALA A 22 -15.61 -14.97 4.59
N ASN A 23 -15.61 -15.35 5.86
CA ASN A 23 -16.80 -15.53 6.70
C ASN A 23 -16.51 -15.12 8.14
N GLU A 24 -17.54 -15.16 8.99
CA GLU A 24 -17.45 -14.76 10.39
C GLU A 24 -16.40 -15.57 11.19
N ALA A 25 -16.29 -16.88 10.96
CA ALA A 25 -15.30 -17.72 11.62
C ALA A 25 -13.86 -17.32 11.23
N GLY A 26 -13.65 -16.97 9.96
CA GLY A 26 -12.38 -16.42 9.46
C GLY A 26 -12.06 -15.07 10.08
N ALA A 27 -13.05 -14.17 10.18
CA ALA A 27 -12.91 -12.88 10.83
C ALA A 27 -12.51 -13.02 12.31
N LEU A 28 -13.18 -13.90 13.06
CA LEU A 28 -12.87 -14.17 14.46
C LEU A 28 -11.48 -14.78 14.63
N ARG A 29 -11.06 -15.67 13.74
CA ARG A 29 -9.72 -16.24 13.77
C ARG A 29 -8.66 -15.17 13.55
N LEU A 30 -8.86 -14.29 12.58
CA LEU A 30 -7.95 -13.18 12.29
C LEU A 30 -7.91 -12.17 13.45
N PHE A 31 -9.07 -11.80 13.99
CA PHE A 31 -9.18 -10.95 15.17
C PHE A 31 -8.34 -11.50 16.33
N ARG A 32 -8.48 -12.80 16.65
CA ARG A 32 -7.70 -13.46 17.72
C ARG A 32 -6.19 -13.43 17.47
N GLN A 33 -5.74 -13.40 16.22
CA GLN A 33 -4.31 -13.26 15.89
C GLN A 33 -3.81 -11.83 16.08
N TRP A 34 -4.68 -10.83 15.89
CA TRP A 34 -4.31 -9.42 16.01
C TRP A 34 -4.46 -8.85 17.42
N VAL A 35 -5.40 -9.36 18.22
CA VAL A 35 -5.64 -8.93 19.62
C VAL A 35 -4.36 -8.81 20.46
N PRO A 36 -3.39 -9.75 20.43
CA PRO A 36 -2.17 -9.64 21.22
C PRO A 36 -1.32 -8.40 20.93
N HIS A 37 -1.53 -7.75 19.78
CA HIS A 37 -0.79 -6.56 19.34
C HIS A 37 -1.58 -5.26 19.49
N TRP A 38 -2.83 -5.34 19.98
CA TRP A 38 -3.74 -4.21 20.06
C TRP A 38 -3.99 -3.77 21.50
N ASP A 39 -4.10 -2.45 21.67
CA ASP A 39 -4.65 -1.84 22.87
C ASP A 39 -6.17 -1.80 22.74
N LEU A 40 -6.85 -2.77 23.36
CA LEU A 40 -8.31 -2.90 23.31
C LEU A 40 -9.06 -1.80 24.09
N HIS A 41 -8.35 -0.93 24.81
CA HIS A 41 -8.95 0.26 25.43
C HIS A 41 -9.11 1.42 24.43
N ARG A 42 -8.55 1.30 23.22
CA ARG A 42 -8.70 2.31 22.17
C ARG A 42 -10.00 2.09 21.36
N PRO A 43 -10.70 3.17 20.98
CA PRO A 43 -11.92 3.07 20.17
C PRO A 43 -11.65 2.65 18.72
N VAL A 44 -10.40 2.75 18.27
CA VAL A 44 -9.97 2.40 16.92
C VAL A 44 -8.77 1.47 17.02
N LEU A 45 -8.86 0.32 16.34
CA LEU A 45 -7.78 -0.66 16.24
C LEU A 45 -7.18 -0.57 14.84
N VAL A 46 -5.86 -0.47 14.75
CA VAL A 46 -5.16 -0.31 13.48
C VAL A 46 -4.25 -1.51 13.25
N GLU A 47 -4.36 -2.09 12.08
CA GLU A 47 -3.45 -3.11 11.57
C GLU A 47 -2.71 -2.53 10.36
N LYS A 48 -1.41 -2.80 10.27
CA LYS A 48 -0.59 -2.40 9.13
C LYS A 48 0.16 -3.62 8.60
N SER A 49 -0.35 -4.19 7.52
CA SER A 49 0.33 -5.24 6.76
C SER A 49 0.28 -4.92 5.26
N PRO A 50 1.41 -4.60 4.61
CA PRO A 50 1.44 -4.31 3.18
C PRO A 50 0.87 -5.44 2.31
N SER A 51 1.01 -6.71 2.73
CA SER A 51 0.45 -7.88 2.04
C SER A 51 -1.07 -7.90 2.00
N ASN A 52 -1.76 -7.22 2.91
CA ASN A 52 -3.23 -7.16 2.95
C ASN A 52 -3.81 -6.44 1.72
N ALA A 53 -3.00 -5.69 0.98
CA ALA A 53 -3.37 -5.11 -0.32
C ALA A 53 -3.92 -6.14 -1.33
N ARG A 54 -3.50 -7.41 -1.24
CA ARG A 54 -3.99 -8.49 -2.11
C ARG A 54 -5.18 -9.25 -1.54
N ALA A 55 -5.56 -8.97 -0.30
CA ALA A 55 -6.60 -9.68 0.44
C ALA A 55 -7.81 -8.79 0.75
N ILE A 56 -7.91 -7.60 0.15
CA ILE A 56 -8.96 -6.61 0.46
C ILE A 56 -10.36 -7.20 0.29
N GLY A 57 -10.60 -7.92 -0.82
CA GLY A 57 -11.90 -8.52 -1.07
C GLY A 57 -12.30 -9.53 0.01
N MET A 58 -11.37 -10.42 0.40
CA MET A 58 -11.58 -11.38 1.49
C MET A 58 -11.79 -10.67 2.83
N LEU A 59 -10.93 -9.71 3.18
CA LEU A 59 -11.00 -8.96 4.44
C LEU A 59 -12.31 -8.16 4.53
N SER A 60 -12.70 -7.49 3.45
CA SER A 60 -13.97 -6.76 3.38
C SER A 60 -15.17 -7.67 3.61
N ALA A 61 -15.17 -8.85 3.00
CA ALA A 61 -16.22 -9.85 3.20
C ALA A 61 -16.24 -10.43 4.62
N MET A 62 -15.07 -10.72 5.21
CA MET A 62 -14.94 -11.18 6.60
C MET A 62 -15.57 -10.17 7.58
N TRP A 63 -15.20 -8.90 7.47
CA TRP A 63 -15.69 -7.86 8.38
C TRP A 63 -17.15 -7.47 8.11
N ALA A 64 -17.63 -7.61 6.88
CA ALA A 64 -19.06 -7.45 6.59
C ALA A 64 -19.90 -8.60 7.18
N ALA A 65 -19.35 -9.82 7.25
CA ALA A 65 -20.02 -10.98 7.82
C ALA A 65 -20.01 -10.97 9.37
N GLY A 66 -18.88 -10.61 9.97
CA GLY A 66 -18.74 -10.43 11.41
C GLY A 66 -19.39 -9.12 11.85
N ARG A 67 -20.64 -9.16 12.30
CA ARG A 67 -21.50 -8.02 12.67
C ARG A 67 -20.98 -7.05 13.76
N ALA A 68 -19.71 -7.11 14.13
CA ALA A 68 -19.16 -6.49 15.32
C ALA A 68 -18.40 -5.16 15.09
N ALA A 69 -17.93 -4.86 13.88
CA ALA A 69 -17.20 -3.61 13.63
C ALA A 69 -17.22 -3.17 12.16
N SER A 70 -17.37 -1.86 11.93
CA SER A 70 -17.06 -1.24 10.64
C SER A 70 -15.55 -1.32 10.40
N CYS A 71 -15.14 -1.87 9.25
CA CYS A 71 -13.74 -1.92 8.83
C CYS A 71 -13.49 -0.91 7.70
N SER A 72 -12.39 -0.18 7.80
CA SER A 72 -11.91 0.76 6.79
C SER A 72 -10.49 0.40 6.37
N PHE A 73 -10.19 0.55 5.09
CA PHE A 73 -8.89 0.25 4.49
C PHE A 73 -8.27 1.55 3.97
N VAL A 74 -7.01 1.80 4.35
CA VAL A 74 -6.24 2.95 3.90
C VAL A 74 -5.04 2.45 3.10
N PHE A 75 -5.02 2.76 1.80
CA PHE A 75 -3.88 2.48 0.93
C PHE A 75 -3.10 3.76 0.67
N ILE A 76 -1.80 3.67 0.86
CA ILE A 76 -0.86 4.75 0.53
C ILE A 76 -0.07 4.28 -0.69
N SER A 77 -0.39 4.83 -1.86
CA SER A 77 0.40 4.70 -3.06
C SER A 77 1.68 5.51 -2.96
N ARG A 78 2.64 5.19 -3.82
CA ARG A 78 3.92 5.85 -3.95
C ARG A 78 4.33 5.82 -5.41
N HIS A 79 5.11 6.79 -5.85
CA HIS A 79 5.71 6.75 -7.17
C HIS A 79 6.46 5.41 -7.39
N PRO A 80 6.21 4.69 -8.52
CA PRO A 80 6.74 3.34 -8.73
C PRO A 80 8.27 3.26 -8.66
N LEU A 81 8.99 4.25 -9.21
CA LEU A 81 10.46 4.27 -9.17
C LEU A 81 11.03 4.32 -7.74
N PRO A 82 10.73 5.32 -6.88
CA PRO A 82 11.16 5.30 -5.49
C PRO A 82 10.71 4.08 -4.69
N GLN A 83 9.52 3.53 -4.99
CA GLN A 83 9.09 2.28 -4.38
C GLN A 83 10.04 1.14 -4.76
N ALA A 84 10.30 0.97 -6.06
CA ALA A 84 11.07 -0.17 -6.55
C ALA A 84 12.49 -0.13 -6.02
N PHE A 85 13.14 1.04 -6.03
CA PHE A 85 14.45 1.23 -5.43
C PHE A 85 14.45 0.98 -3.91
N ALA A 86 13.39 1.38 -3.20
CA ALA A 86 13.28 1.08 -1.78
C ALA A 86 13.18 -0.43 -1.52
N MET A 87 12.48 -1.19 -2.38
CA MET A 87 12.37 -2.64 -2.25
C MET A 87 13.64 -3.37 -2.66
N LEU A 88 14.37 -2.88 -3.66
CA LEU A 88 15.67 -3.42 -4.06
C LEU A 88 16.71 -3.35 -2.94
N ALA A 89 16.57 -2.43 -1.97
CA ALA A 89 17.45 -2.38 -0.79
C ALA A 89 17.25 -3.55 0.19
N PHE A 90 16.21 -4.37 0.02
CA PHE A 90 15.89 -5.50 0.90
C PHE A 90 16.01 -6.87 0.22
N VAL A 91 16.51 -6.91 -1.02
CA VAL A 91 16.66 -8.15 -1.80
C VAL A 91 18.02 -8.19 -2.45
N GLU A 92 18.55 -9.40 -2.63
CA GLU A 92 19.81 -9.59 -3.34
C GLU A 92 19.67 -9.17 -4.82
N PRO A 93 20.65 -8.46 -5.42
CA PRO A 93 20.55 -7.95 -6.80
C PRO A 93 20.32 -9.03 -7.86
N ALA A 94 20.77 -10.27 -7.59
CA ALA A 94 20.57 -11.39 -8.49
C ALA A 94 19.11 -11.89 -8.52
N ASP A 95 18.31 -11.55 -7.51
CA ASP A 95 16.99 -12.13 -7.31
C ASP A 95 15.84 -11.32 -7.91
N VAL A 96 16.01 -9.99 -8.01
CA VAL A 96 14.96 -9.10 -8.52
C VAL A 96 15.54 -7.91 -9.28
N THR A 97 14.96 -7.60 -10.44
CA THR A 97 15.32 -6.44 -11.26
C THR A 97 14.41 -5.24 -10.99
N LEU A 98 14.86 -4.04 -11.37
CA LEU A 98 14.01 -2.83 -11.37
C LEU A 98 12.72 -3.05 -12.18
N HIS A 99 12.84 -3.66 -13.37
CA HIS A 99 11.68 -3.95 -14.22
C HIS A 99 10.66 -4.86 -13.51
N SER A 100 11.12 -5.98 -12.94
CA SER A 100 10.23 -6.91 -12.25
C SER A 100 9.61 -6.28 -11.00
N GLN A 101 10.32 -5.41 -10.28
CA GLN A 101 9.73 -4.67 -9.15
C GLN A 101 8.67 -3.66 -9.58
N LEU A 102 8.91 -2.91 -10.65
CA LEU A 102 7.92 -1.97 -11.19
C LEU A 102 6.66 -2.71 -11.64
N ALA A 103 6.82 -3.79 -12.42
CA ALA A 103 5.70 -4.62 -12.84
C ALA A 103 4.92 -5.20 -11.64
N HIS A 104 5.65 -5.62 -10.60
CA HIS A 104 5.07 -6.20 -9.40
C HIS A 104 4.26 -5.16 -8.61
N TYR A 105 4.85 -3.98 -8.36
CA TYR A 105 4.19 -2.90 -7.63
C TYR A 105 2.96 -2.38 -8.38
N LEU A 106 3.07 -2.14 -9.70
CA LEU A 106 1.95 -1.67 -10.52
C LEU A 106 0.81 -2.69 -10.55
N SER A 107 1.10 -3.99 -10.65
CA SER A 107 0.09 -5.05 -10.56
C SER A 107 -0.69 -5.01 -9.24
N ILE A 108 -0.02 -4.71 -8.12
CA ILE A 108 -0.68 -4.52 -6.82
C ILE A 108 -1.57 -3.28 -6.85
N GLU A 109 -1.05 -2.15 -7.30
CA GLU A 109 -1.80 -0.89 -7.36
C GLU A 109 -3.05 -0.98 -8.25
N GLU A 110 -2.91 -1.58 -9.43
CA GLU A 110 -4.01 -1.86 -10.36
C GLU A 110 -5.09 -2.71 -9.66
N SER A 111 -4.68 -3.76 -8.95
CA SER A 111 -5.62 -4.63 -8.24
C SER A 111 -6.32 -3.94 -7.07
N ILE A 112 -5.60 -3.12 -6.29
CA ILE A 112 -6.21 -2.29 -5.24
C ILE A 112 -7.24 -1.35 -5.87
N ARG A 113 -6.89 -0.71 -6.98
CA ARG A 113 -7.78 0.24 -7.67
C ARG A 113 -9.04 -0.47 -8.17
N ASP A 114 -8.90 -1.65 -8.76
CA ASP A 114 -10.03 -2.44 -9.23
C ASP A 114 -10.92 -2.94 -8.09
N ASP A 115 -10.33 -3.42 -7.00
CA ASP A 115 -11.08 -3.90 -5.84
C ASP A 115 -11.76 -2.71 -5.11
N SER A 116 -11.11 -1.55 -5.04
CA SER A 116 -11.66 -0.34 -4.40
C SER A 116 -12.95 0.13 -5.06
N ARG A 117 -13.11 -0.05 -6.38
CA ARG A 117 -14.35 0.28 -7.11
C ARG A 117 -15.56 -0.51 -6.60
N ARG A 118 -15.35 -1.66 -5.98
CA ARG A 118 -16.40 -2.52 -5.41
C ARG A 118 -16.67 -2.24 -3.92
N HIS A 119 -15.80 -1.48 -3.27
CA HIS A 119 -15.79 -1.23 -1.82
C HIS A 119 -15.63 0.27 -1.48
N LEU A 120 -16.16 1.15 -2.35
CA LEU A 120 -15.87 2.59 -2.35
C LEU A 120 -16.08 3.32 -1.00
N SER A 121 -17.01 2.85 -0.16
CA SER A 121 -17.30 3.48 1.13
C SER A 121 -16.29 3.13 2.23
N SER A 122 -15.50 2.06 2.07
CA SER A 122 -14.56 1.58 3.10
C SER A 122 -13.10 1.66 2.66
N VAL A 123 -12.80 2.21 1.48
CA VAL A 123 -11.43 2.32 0.96
C VAL A 123 -11.03 3.77 0.72
N ALA A 124 -9.96 4.21 1.39
CA ALA A 124 -9.27 5.46 1.10
C ALA A 124 -7.98 5.18 0.31
N LEU A 125 -7.80 5.90 -0.80
CA LEU A 125 -6.56 5.89 -1.58
C LEU A 125 -5.85 7.23 -1.39
N LEU A 126 -4.67 7.18 -0.79
CA LEU A 126 -3.78 8.32 -0.56
C LEU A 126 -2.49 8.10 -1.36
N SER A 127 -1.76 9.17 -1.67
CA SER A 127 -0.38 9.04 -2.15
C SER A 127 0.59 9.55 -1.10
N LEU A 128 1.76 8.92 -1.00
CA LEU A 128 2.84 9.34 -0.14
C LEU A 128 3.28 10.76 -0.49
N GLU A 129 3.31 11.11 -1.77
CA GLU A 129 3.67 12.43 -2.26
C GLU A 129 2.64 13.50 -1.85
N GLY A 130 1.36 13.14 -1.79
CA GLY A 130 0.31 14.01 -1.27
C GLY A 130 0.45 14.22 0.23
N LEU A 131 0.64 13.13 0.98
CA LEU A 131 0.86 13.15 2.42
C LEU A 131 2.10 13.98 2.80
N THR A 132 3.20 13.86 2.08
CA THR A 132 4.44 14.57 2.42
C THR A 132 4.41 16.05 2.01
N ARG A 133 3.69 16.39 0.93
CA ARG A 133 3.55 17.78 0.47
C ARG A 133 2.57 18.58 1.32
N GLN A 134 1.47 17.97 1.74
CA GLN A 134 0.40 18.62 2.51
C GLN A 134 -0.05 17.71 3.66
N PRO A 135 0.81 17.45 4.65
CA PRO A 135 0.54 16.44 5.68
C PRO A 135 -0.68 16.78 6.52
N HIS A 136 -0.81 18.02 7.00
CA HIS A 136 -1.95 18.46 7.79
C HIS A 136 -3.28 18.25 7.04
N ARG A 137 -3.39 18.80 5.83
CA ARG A 137 -4.58 18.65 4.97
C ARG A 137 -4.90 17.19 4.66
N THR A 138 -3.89 16.37 4.38
CA THR A 138 -4.09 14.95 4.05
C THR A 138 -4.61 14.17 5.26
N LEU A 139 -4.04 14.42 6.44
CA LEU A 139 -4.44 13.77 7.69
C LEU A 139 -5.85 14.21 8.15
N SER A 140 -6.16 15.50 8.10
CA SER A 140 -7.51 16.01 8.40
C SER A 140 -8.56 15.35 7.49
N ARG A 141 -8.33 15.32 6.18
CA ARG A 141 -9.23 14.62 5.24
C ARG A 141 -9.41 13.13 5.56
N LEU A 142 -8.35 12.47 5.99
CA LEU A 142 -8.40 11.06 6.38
C LEU A 142 -9.24 10.86 7.65
N LEU A 143 -9.04 11.70 8.68
CA LEU A 143 -9.84 11.63 9.91
C LEU A 143 -11.32 11.90 9.64
N ALA A 144 -11.62 12.93 8.84
CA ALA A 144 -12.97 13.25 8.43
C ALA A 144 -13.64 12.08 7.67
N TRP A 145 -12.90 11.43 6.76
CA TRP A 145 -13.38 10.23 6.05
C TRP A 145 -13.62 9.04 6.99
N LEU A 146 -12.75 8.85 7.99
CA LEU A 146 -12.91 7.81 9.01
C LEU A 146 -14.03 8.14 10.04
N GLY A 147 -14.60 9.34 10.01
CA GLY A 147 -15.56 9.81 11.02
C GLY A 147 -14.93 9.97 12.41
N LEU A 148 -13.62 10.24 12.47
CA LEU A 148 -12.87 10.41 13.71
C LEU A 148 -12.76 11.90 14.08
N PRO A 149 -12.73 12.22 15.38
CA PRO A 149 -12.57 13.61 15.82
C PRO A 149 -11.23 14.18 15.37
N GLU A 150 -11.25 15.41 14.90
CA GLU A 150 -10.04 16.18 14.64
C GLU A 150 -9.50 16.74 15.97
N ASP A 151 -8.29 16.32 16.34
CA ASP A 151 -7.48 16.97 17.37
C ASP A 151 -6.46 17.84 16.65
N GLU A 152 -6.69 19.15 16.58
CA GLU A 152 -5.80 20.08 15.86
C GLU A 152 -4.36 20.05 16.41
N ALA A 153 -4.21 19.90 17.73
CA ALA A 153 -2.88 19.78 18.33
C ALA A 153 -2.22 18.44 17.94
N GLY A 154 -3.00 17.36 17.88
CA GLY A 154 -2.57 16.05 17.38
C GLY A 154 -2.16 16.08 15.91
N LEU A 155 -3.01 16.67 15.05
CA LEU A 155 -2.77 16.88 13.62
C LEU A 155 -1.48 17.67 13.40
N GLY A 156 -1.26 18.77 14.14
CA GLY A 156 -0.03 19.54 14.09
C GLY A 156 1.20 18.70 14.42
N ARG A 157 1.17 17.91 15.51
CA ARG A 157 2.28 17.02 15.90
C ARG A 157 2.55 15.96 14.83
N TRP A 158 1.52 15.31 14.30
CA TRP A 158 1.67 14.27 13.28
C TRP A 158 2.16 14.85 11.97
N ALA A 159 1.68 16.04 11.58
CA ALA A 159 2.11 16.69 10.36
C ALA A 159 3.60 17.03 10.37
N VAL A 160 4.13 17.47 11.52
CA VAL A 160 5.57 17.73 11.71
C VAL A 160 6.37 16.42 11.69
N ALA A 161 5.81 15.31 12.17
CA ALA A 161 6.48 14.01 12.15
C ALA A 161 6.59 13.39 10.74
N VAL A 162 5.81 13.87 9.75
CA VAL A 162 5.90 13.41 8.37
C VAL A 162 7.24 13.86 7.78
N ARG A 163 8.08 12.89 7.44
CA ARG A 163 9.37 13.17 6.77
C ARG A 163 9.13 13.91 5.45
N PRO A 164 9.80 15.06 5.21
CA PRO A 164 9.73 15.74 3.92
C PRO A 164 10.45 14.90 2.84
N ASP A 165 9.81 14.80 1.68
CA ASP A 165 10.29 14.13 0.47
C ASP A 165 11.14 12.85 0.72
N PRO A 166 10.51 11.75 1.18
CA PRO A 166 11.19 10.46 1.35
C PRO A 166 11.63 9.84 0.02
N ASN A 167 11.24 10.42 -1.13
CA ASN A 167 11.56 9.92 -2.46
C ASN A 167 12.85 10.52 -3.02
N ALA A 168 13.27 11.70 -2.56
CA ALA A 168 14.44 12.43 -3.06
C ALA A 168 15.67 11.54 -3.31
N LYS A 169 16.07 10.76 -2.29
CA LYS A 169 17.26 9.89 -2.39
C LYS A 169 17.15 8.84 -3.50
N TYR A 170 15.96 8.29 -3.72
CA TYR A 170 15.75 7.24 -4.72
C TYR A 170 15.64 7.82 -6.13
N MET A 171 15.08 9.03 -6.24
CA MET A 171 15.05 9.77 -7.51
C MET A 171 16.47 10.16 -7.94
N GLN A 172 17.31 10.59 -7.00
CA GLN A 172 18.72 10.85 -7.25
C GLN A 172 19.46 9.58 -7.72
N GLN A 173 19.32 8.47 -6.98
CA GLN A 173 19.91 7.19 -7.38
C GLN A 173 19.49 6.76 -8.80
N TYR A 174 18.21 6.96 -9.15
CA TYR A 174 17.72 6.66 -10.48
C TYR A 174 18.35 7.56 -11.55
N ALA A 175 18.47 8.86 -11.28
CA ALA A 175 19.09 9.82 -12.20
C ALA A 175 20.58 9.48 -12.45
N GLU A 176 21.32 9.17 -11.39
CA GLU A 176 22.73 8.74 -11.47
C GLU A 176 22.87 7.45 -12.31
N GLN A 177 22.01 6.44 -12.08
CA GLN A 177 22.02 5.21 -12.87
C GLN A 177 21.71 5.44 -14.35
N ARG A 178 20.78 6.36 -14.65
CA ARG A 178 20.40 6.72 -16.02
C ARG A 178 21.55 7.42 -16.76
N GLN A 179 22.32 8.26 -16.07
CA GLN A 179 23.45 8.99 -16.65
C GLN A 179 24.73 8.16 -16.77
N ALA A 180 24.79 6.99 -16.14
CA ALA A 180 26.00 6.18 -16.07
C ALA A 180 26.48 5.62 -17.43
N SER A 181 25.57 5.39 -18.40
CA SER A 181 25.95 4.93 -19.75
C SER A 181 24.85 5.16 -20.79
N PRO A 182 25.19 5.19 -22.10
CA PRO A 182 24.17 5.23 -23.17
C PRO A 182 23.15 4.07 -23.10
N GLN A 183 23.60 2.88 -22.67
CA GLN A 183 22.74 1.72 -22.48
C GLN A 183 21.74 1.90 -21.32
N ALA A 184 22.03 2.77 -20.35
CA ALA A 184 21.11 3.10 -19.29
C ALA A 184 19.93 3.95 -19.78
N GLU A 185 20.18 4.85 -20.74
CA GLU A 185 19.12 5.61 -21.40
C GLU A 185 18.18 4.71 -22.21
N GLU A 186 18.72 3.75 -22.95
CA GLU A 186 17.90 2.75 -23.64
C GLU A 186 17.06 1.90 -22.68
N ARG A 187 17.63 1.51 -21.53
CA ARG A 187 16.88 0.80 -20.48
C ARG A 187 15.75 1.66 -19.93
N HIS A 188 15.97 2.95 -19.70
CA HIS A 188 14.93 3.89 -19.30
C HIS A 188 13.83 3.99 -20.37
N ALA A 189 14.19 4.18 -21.64
CA ALA A 189 13.25 4.25 -22.75
C ALA A 189 12.37 2.99 -22.82
N ARG A 190 12.97 1.80 -22.66
CA ARG A 190 12.23 0.53 -22.58
C ARG A 190 11.27 0.50 -21.40
N LEU A 191 11.69 0.90 -20.20
CA LEU A 191 10.81 0.97 -19.02
C LEU A 191 9.62 1.90 -19.25
N VAL A 192 9.87 3.10 -19.79
CA VAL A 192 8.81 4.05 -20.13
C VAL A 192 7.86 3.43 -21.15
N GLN A 193 8.37 2.86 -22.23
CA GLN A 193 7.54 2.21 -23.24
C GLN A 193 6.68 1.08 -22.67
N THR A 194 7.23 0.27 -21.75
CA THR A 194 6.51 -0.85 -21.14
C THR A 194 5.38 -0.39 -20.20
N PHE A 195 5.58 0.71 -19.47
CA PHE A 195 4.66 1.13 -18.40
C PHE A 195 3.85 2.39 -18.71
N ALA A 196 4.08 3.07 -19.83
CA ALA A 196 3.38 4.31 -20.19
C ALA A 196 1.87 4.15 -20.42
N THR A 197 1.40 2.94 -20.71
CA THR A 197 -0.01 2.65 -21.05
C THR A 197 -0.77 1.90 -19.94
N ARG A 198 -0.13 1.71 -18.78
CA ARG A 198 -0.75 1.06 -17.62
C ARG A 198 -1.40 2.06 -16.67
#